data_AF-A0A7S4K9X2-F1
#
_entry.id   AF-A0A7S4K9X2-F1
#
_cell.length_a   1.000
_cell.length_b   1.000
_cell.length_c   1.000
_cell.angle_alpha   90.00
_cell.angle_beta   90.00
_cell.angle_gamma   90.00
#
_symmetry.space_group_name_H-M   'P 1'
#
loop_
_entity.id
_entity.type
_entity.pdbx_description
1 polymer ?
#
loop_
_entity_poly.entity_id
_entity_poly.type
_entity_poly.pdbx_seq_one_letter_code
_entity_poly.pdbx_strand_id
1 'polypeptide(L)'
;KSCKKLVNVLVKPGLHGCSFPRACEGNPGADLQQKCPLDPFQVLSDRSKYVDLQTLKIQELPEQVPTGEMPRHITVTLDRHLVGRVVPGAVISAAGIFTILNQKPRQASASSVRVPYLRALGIMEVSGVGGRMTESDFTQEEESKFRSMAASPDFVEKLRGSIAPSIF
;
A
#
# COMPACT_ATOMS: atom_id res chain seq x y z
N LYS A 1 12.24 31.61 25.89
CA LYS A 1 12.87 30.33 25.49
C LYS A 1 12.75 29.36 26.66
N SER A 2 11.57 28.78 26.88
CA SER A 2 11.15 28.28 28.20
C SER A 2 10.62 26.83 28.16
N CYS A 3 10.68 26.14 29.29
CA CYS A 3 10.37 24.73 29.60
C CYS A 3 11.36 23.61 29.14
N LYS A 4 12.10 23.71 28.01
CA LYS A 4 13.03 22.66 27.47
C LYS A 4 12.46 21.21 27.47
N LYS A 5 11.14 21.05 27.60
CA LYS A 5 10.46 19.76 27.74
C LYS A 5 10.43 19.06 26.39
N LEU A 6 10.80 17.79 26.38
CA LEU A 6 10.68 16.92 25.21
C LEU A 6 9.37 16.16 25.30
N VAL A 7 8.63 16.12 24.20
CA VAL A 7 7.38 15.37 24.08
C VAL A 7 7.47 14.50 22.84
N ASN A 8 7.26 13.19 23.01
CA ASN A 8 7.18 12.26 21.90
C ASN A 8 5.72 12.12 21.47
N VAL A 9 5.43 12.48 20.23
CA VAL A 9 4.10 12.33 19.64
C VAL A 9 4.10 11.11 18.73
N LEU A 10 3.21 10.15 19.00
CA LEU A 10 3.05 8.98 18.14
C LEU A 10 2.32 9.38 16.86
N VAL A 11 2.96 9.14 15.71
CA VAL A 11 2.33 9.30 14.40
C VAL A 11 1.62 7.99 14.05
N LYS A 12 0.33 8.06 13.74
CA LYS A 12 -0.43 6.89 13.27
C LYS A 12 0.05 6.49 11.87
N PRO A 13 0.12 5.19 11.56
CA PRO A 13 0.52 4.73 10.23
C PRO A 13 -0.51 5.09 9.16
N GLY A 14 -0.08 5.18 7.91
CA GLY A 14 -0.88 5.71 6.79
C GLY A 14 -0.73 7.22 6.62
N LEU A 15 -1.60 7.81 5.79
CA LEU A 15 -1.54 9.22 5.40
C LEU A 15 -2.26 10.15 6.39
N HIS A 16 -2.08 9.90 7.68
CA HIS A 16 -2.68 10.71 8.73
C HIS A 16 -1.75 11.85 9.17
N GLY A 17 -2.33 13.03 9.41
CA GLY A 17 -1.60 14.11 10.09
C GLY A 17 -1.36 13.78 11.56
N CYS A 18 -0.29 14.33 12.13
CA CYS A 18 -0.10 14.39 13.57
C CYS A 18 -0.59 15.75 14.12
N SER A 19 -1.20 15.73 15.30
CA SER A 19 -1.62 16.93 16.02
C SER A 19 -0.67 17.18 17.18
N PHE A 20 -0.10 18.39 17.25
CA PHE A 20 0.73 18.79 18.37
C PHE A 20 -0.12 19.38 19.50
N PRO A 21 0.23 19.12 20.77
CA PRO A 21 -0.40 19.79 21.89
C PRO A 21 -0.16 21.30 21.81
N ARG A 22 -1.20 22.10 22.00
CA ARG A 22 -1.13 23.56 21.87
C ARG A 22 -0.50 24.27 23.08
N ALA A 23 -0.34 23.57 24.20
CA ALA A 23 0.19 24.11 25.44
C ALA A 23 1.29 23.19 26.03
N CYS A 24 2.38 23.77 26.54
CA CYS A 24 3.36 23.04 27.37
C CYS A 24 2.73 22.84 28.76
N GLU A 25 2.60 21.60 29.23
CA GLU A 25 2.11 21.27 30.58
C GLU A 25 3.10 21.66 31.70
N GLY A 26 4.09 22.49 31.42
CA GLY A 26 5.17 22.84 32.36
C GLY A 26 6.09 21.66 32.68
N ASN A 27 7.14 21.96 33.44
CA ASN A 27 8.07 20.97 34.00
C ASN A 27 7.70 20.78 35.48
N PRO A 28 7.54 19.56 36.02
CA PRO A 28 7.13 19.31 37.41
C PRO A 28 8.20 19.65 38.48
N GLY A 29 9.04 20.67 38.23
CA GLY A 29 10.08 21.14 39.16
C GLY A 29 10.66 22.51 38.80
N ALA A 30 10.01 23.28 37.94
CA ALA A 30 10.39 24.67 37.63
C ALA A 30 9.27 25.61 38.08
N ASP A 31 9.63 26.79 38.59
CA ASP A 31 8.71 27.82 39.09
C ASP A 31 7.46 27.97 38.22
N LEU A 32 6.30 27.96 38.89
CA LEU A 32 4.95 28.13 38.33
C LEU A 32 4.78 29.41 37.47
N GLN A 33 5.75 30.33 37.48
CA GLN A 33 5.72 31.60 36.74
C GLN A 33 6.02 31.48 35.24
N GLN A 34 6.63 30.40 34.73
CA GLN A 34 7.02 30.30 33.32
C GLN A 34 6.01 29.51 32.48
N LYS A 35 4.80 30.05 32.29
CA LYS A 35 3.85 29.55 31.27
C LYS A 35 4.44 29.79 29.88
N CYS A 36 4.61 28.72 29.11
CA CYS A 36 5.02 28.84 27.71
C CYS A 36 3.90 29.48 26.87
N PRO A 37 4.25 30.22 25.80
CA PRO A 37 3.27 30.75 24.86
C PRO A 37 2.48 29.61 24.18
N LEU A 38 1.34 29.95 23.57
CA LEU A 38 0.57 29.01 22.76
C LEU A 38 1.41 28.51 21.58
N ASP A 39 1.22 27.23 21.24
CA ASP A 39 1.94 26.50 20.19
C ASP A 39 3.49 26.58 20.34
N PRO A 40 4.07 26.21 21.50
CA PRO A 40 5.49 26.42 21.80
C PRO A 40 6.42 25.32 21.25
N PHE A 41 5.87 24.25 20.68
CA PHE A 41 6.61 23.06 20.29
C PHE A 41 7.22 23.21 18.90
N GLN A 42 8.48 22.78 18.78
CA GLN A 42 9.19 22.67 17.51
C GLN A 42 9.59 21.21 17.29
N VAL A 43 9.41 20.72 16.07
CA VAL A 43 9.83 19.37 15.69
C VAL A 43 11.35 19.32 15.57
N LEU A 44 11.97 18.36 16.26
CA LEU A 44 13.40 18.08 16.18
C LEU A 44 13.63 16.91 15.22
N SER A 45 14.10 17.18 14.00
CA SER A 45 14.40 16.16 12.99
C SER A 45 15.39 15.11 13.51
N ASP A 46 16.45 15.57 14.17
CA ASP A 46 17.60 14.72 14.55
C ASP A 46 17.25 13.70 15.65
N ARG A 47 16.13 13.91 16.35
CA ARG A 47 15.61 13.02 17.40
C ARG A 47 14.32 12.30 16.98
N SER A 48 13.92 12.45 15.73
CA SER A 48 12.73 11.80 15.19
C SER A 48 13.03 10.41 14.66
N LYS A 49 12.03 9.52 14.70
CA LYS A 49 12.10 8.20 14.06
C LYS A 49 11.38 8.28 12.72
N TYR A 50 12.02 7.73 11.69
CA TYR A 50 11.50 7.71 10.33
C TYR A 50 11.05 6.30 9.95
N VAL A 51 10.05 6.22 9.08
CA VAL A 51 9.51 4.98 8.52
C VAL A 51 9.32 5.19 7.03
N ASP A 52 9.74 4.21 6.24
CA ASP A 52 9.53 4.23 4.79
C ASP A 52 8.06 4.09 4.45
N LEU A 53 7.60 4.95 3.54
CA LEU A 53 6.25 5.00 3.02
C LEU A 53 6.33 5.10 1.50
N GLN A 54 5.62 4.23 0.79
CA GLN A 54 5.49 4.28 -0.65
C GLN A 54 4.02 4.35 -1.04
N THR A 55 3.70 5.27 -1.95
CA THR A 55 2.35 5.40 -2.50
C THR A 55 2.34 4.81 -3.91
N LEU A 56 1.45 3.86 -4.14
CA LEU A 56 1.20 3.22 -5.42
C LEU A 56 -0.16 3.63 -5.97
N LYS A 57 -0.30 3.58 -7.30
CA LYS A 57 -1.60 3.61 -7.97
C LYS A 57 -1.82 2.27 -8.63
N ILE A 58 -2.88 1.57 -8.22
CA ILE A 58 -3.25 0.28 -8.77
C ILE A 58 -4.48 0.49 -9.66
N GLN A 59 -4.47 -0.14 -10.83
CA GLN A 59 -5.59 -0.16 -11.78
C GLN A 59 -6.28 -1.51 -11.74
N GLU A 60 -7.57 -1.52 -12.06
CA GLU A 60 -8.34 -2.74 -12.28
C GLU A 60 -7.75 -3.56 -13.44
N LEU A 61 -7.92 -4.88 -13.38
CA LEU A 61 -7.52 -5.77 -14.47
C LEU A 61 -8.36 -5.47 -15.72
N PRO A 62 -7.76 -5.42 -16.92
CA PRO A 62 -8.50 -5.10 -18.14
C PRO A 62 -9.65 -6.08 -18.41
N GLU A 63 -9.50 -7.34 -18.00
CA GLU A 63 -10.52 -8.39 -18.12
C GLU A 63 -11.75 -8.18 -17.22
N GLN A 64 -11.61 -7.38 -16.15
CA GLN A 64 -12.67 -7.09 -15.19
C GLN A 64 -13.40 -5.78 -15.49
N VAL A 65 -12.91 -4.99 -16.45
CA VAL A 65 -13.49 -3.69 -16.79
C VAL A 65 -14.70 -3.89 -17.73
N PRO A 66 -15.90 -3.35 -17.39
CA PRO A 66 -17.06 -3.44 -18.27
C PRO A 66 -16.82 -2.78 -19.63
N THR A 67 -17.38 -3.36 -20.68
CA THR A 67 -17.26 -2.83 -22.05
C THR A 67 -17.74 -1.39 -22.13
N GLY A 68 -16.86 -0.49 -22.56
CA GLY A 68 -17.16 0.94 -22.75
C GLY A 68 -16.85 1.83 -21.54
N GLU A 69 -16.41 1.30 -20.40
CA GLU A 69 -15.89 2.09 -19.29
C GLU A 69 -14.35 2.23 -19.33
N MET A 70 -13.84 3.30 -18.72
CA MET A 70 -12.40 3.49 -18.52
C MET A 70 -11.96 2.82 -17.21
N PRO A 71 -10.83 2.10 -17.18
CA PRO A 71 -10.35 1.43 -15.98
C PRO A 71 -10.20 2.40 -14.81
N ARG A 72 -10.74 2.02 -13.64
CA ARG A 72 -10.60 2.83 -12.42
C ARG A 72 -9.28 2.50 -11.73
N HIS A 73 -8.83 3.45 -10.92
CA HIS A 73 -7.62 3.29 -10.13
C HIS A 73 -7.86 3.67 -8.68
N ILE A 74 -7.13 3.02 -7.77
CA ILE A 74 -7.12 3.34 -6.35
C ILE A 74 -5.69 3.63 -5.91
N THR A 75 -5.56 4.57 -4.97
CA THR A 75 -4.28 4.86 -4.33
C THR A 75 -4.06 3.88 -3.20
N VAL A 76 -2.88 3.25 -3.15
CA VAL A 76 -2.50 2.29 -2.13
C VAL A 76 -1.22 2.76 -1.44
N THR A 77 -1.18 2.61 -0.12
CA THR A 77 -0.03 3.00 0.71
C THR A 77 0.64 1.76 1.28
N LEU A 78 1.96 1.71 1.16
CA LEU A 78 2.82 0.64 1.65
C LEU A 78 3.73 1.19 2.73
N ASP A 79 3.77 0.53 3.88
CA ASP A 79 4.60 0.90 5.02
C ASP A 79 5.76 -0.11 5.21
N ARG A 80 6.94 0.37 5.63
CA ARG A 80 8.08 -0.47 6.09
C ARG A 80 8.50 -1.52 5.05
N HIS A 81 8.43 -2.81 5.40
CA HIS A 81 8.93 -3.94 4.62
C HIS A 81 8.17 -4.20 3.31
N LEU A 82 7.02 -3.55 3.12
CA LEU A 82 6.24 -3.64 1.88
C LEU A 82 6.76 -2.69 0.80
N VAL A 83 7.53 -1.67 1.18
CA VAL A 83 8.11 -0.70 0.24
C VAL A 83 9.10 -1.39 -0.71
N GLY A 84 9.01 -1.07 -2.00
CA GLY A 84 9.90 -1.60 -3.04
C GLY A 84 9.67 -3.07 -3.40
N ARG A 85 8.58 -3.69 -2.93
CA ARG A 85 8.28 -5.11 -3.21
C ARG A 85 7.75 -5.38 -4.61
N VAL A 86 7.19 -4.37 -5.26
CA VAL A 86 6.52 -4.50 -6.56
C VAL A 86 7.11 -3.52 -7.56
N VAL A 87 7.19 -3.94 -8.82
CA VAL A 87 7.66 -3.12 -9.92
C VAL A 87 6.49 -2.52 -10.71
N PRO A 88 6.65 -1.34 -11.32
CA PRO A 88 5.64 -0.80 -12.22
C PRO A 88 5.33 -1.76 -13.36
N GLY A 89 4.05 -1.96 -13.67
CA GLY A 89 3.59 -2.86 -14.73
C GLY A 89 3.32 -4.30 -14.29
N ALA A 90 3.73 -4.69 -13.08
CA ALA A 90 3.37 -5.99 -12.52
C ALA A 90 1.88 -6.09 -12.19
N VAL A 91 1.31 -7.28 -12.35
CA VAL A 91 -0.03 -7.58 -11.83
C VAL A 91 0.12 -8.01 -10.38
N ILE A 92 -0.63 -7.36 -9.49
CA ILE A 92 -0.50 -7.54 -8.06
C ILE A 92 -1.86 -7.81 -7.42
N SER A 93 -1.83 -8.59 -6.34
CA SER A 93 -2.93 -8.76 -5.40
C SER A 93 -2.55 -8.07 -4.09
N ALA A 94 -3.38 -7.14 -3.62
CA ALA A 94 -3.13 -6.37 -2.41
C ALA A 94 -4.29 -6.55 -1.42
N ALA A 95 -3.94 -6.86 -0.18
CA ALA A 95 -4.88 -6.93 0.94
C ALA A 95 -4.60 -5.79 1.92
N GLY A 96 -5.64 -5.12 2.40
CA GLY A 96 -5.45 -3.92 3.21
C GLY A 96 -6.72 -3.39 3.86
N ILE A 97 -6.54 -2.30 4.59
CA ILE A 97 -7.62 -1.58 5.28
C ILE A 97 -8.04 -0.40 4.40
N PHE A 98 -9.30 -0.40 3.97
CA PHE A 98 -9.87 0.72 3.23
C PHE A 98 -10.04 1.92 4.15
N THR A 99 -9.36 3.02 3.83
CA THR A 99 -9.27 4.20 4.70
C THR A 99 -9.63 5.45 3.90
N ILE A 100 -10.19 6.44 4.58
CA ILE A 100 -10.56 7.72 3.98
C ILE A 100 -9.63 8.80 4.49
N LEU A 101 -9.01 9.52 3.57
CA LEU A 101 -8.22 10.69 3.89
C LEU A 101 -9.13 11.93 3.96
N ASN A 102 -9.17 12.55 5.14
CA ASN A 102 -9.85 13.82 5.34
C ASN A 102 -8.89 14.95 4.99
N GLN A 103 -8.96 15.45 3.76
CA GLN A 103 -8.23 16.66 3.40
C GLN A 103 -8.90 17.84 4.08
N LYS A 104 -8.17 18.55 4.95
CA LYS A 104 -8.67 19.84 5.47
C LYS A 104 -8.88 20.76 4.27
N PRO A 105 -10.09 21.29 4.06
CA PRO A 105 -10.32 22.20 2.95
C PRO A 105 -9.47 23.45 3.17
N ARG A 106 -8.79 23.88 2.10
CA ARG A 106 -7.90 25.07 2.13
C ARG A 106 -8.70 26.37 2.35
N GLN A 107 -10.02 26.32 2.21
CA GLN A 107 -10.98 27.39 2.45
C GLN A 107 -12.14 26.87 3.31
N ALA A 108 -12.60 27.66 4.28
CA ALA A 108 -13.62 27.27 5.26
C ALA A 108 -15.00 26.92 4.68
N SER A 109 -15.27 27.25 3.41
CA SER A 109 -16.55 27.04 2.72
C SER A 109 -16.58 25.84 1.76
N ALA A 110 -15.47 25.14 1.55
CA ALA A 110 -15.42 23.99 0.65
C ALA A 110 -15.79 22.69 1.39
N SER A 111 -16.63 21.86 0.77
CA SER A 111 -16.94 20.53 1.27
C SER A 111 -15.66 19.71 1.44
N SER A 112 -15.54 19.01 2.58
CA SER A 112 -14.41 18.13 2.85
C SER A 112 -14.40 16.99 1.84
N VAL A 113 -13.57 17.08 0.80
CA VAL A 113 -13.38 15.98 -0.16
C VAL A 113 -12.71 14.82 0.58
N ARG A 114 -13.43 13.70 0.63
CA ARG A 114 -13.00 12.45 1.25
C ARG A 114 -12.36 11.60 0.16
N VAL A 115 -11.03 11.50 0.18
CA VAL A 115 -10.29 10.70 -0.81
C VAL A 115 -10.05 9.31 -0.24
N PRO A 116 -10.64 8.25 -0.81
CA PRO A 116 -10.38 6.89 -0.35
C PRO A 116 -9.00 6.43 -0.80
N TYR A 117 -8.35 5.64 0.05
CA TYR A 117 -7.12 4.94 -0.27
C TYR A 117 -7.07 3.62 0.48
N LEU A 118 -6.33 2.65 -0.06
CA LEU A 118 -6.08 1.39 0.60
C LEU A 118 -4.78 1.47 1.39
N ARG A 119 -4.80 1.09 2.66
CA ARG A 119 -3.58 0.86 3.43
C ARG A 119 -3.23 -0.62 3.36
N ALA A 120 -2.17 -0.96 2.63
CA ALA A 120 -1.82 -2.36 2.44
C ALA A 120 -1.26 -2.97 3.73
N LEU A 121 -1.73 -4.18 4.03
CA LEU A 121 -1.15 -5.06 5.03
C LEU A 121 -0.31 -6.16 4.37
N GLY A 122 -0.63 -6.51 3.12
CA GLY A 122 0.11 -7.46 2.32
C GLY A 122 -0.03 -7.16 0.84
N ILE A 123 1.02 -7.46 0.08
CA ILE A 123 1.07 -7.33 -1.38
C ILE A 123 1.77 -8.56 -1.95
N MET A 124 1.17 -9.14 -2.98
CA MET A 124 1.69 -10.31 -3.68
C MET A 124 1.70 -10.01 -5.17
N GLU A 125 2.81 -10.33 -5.83
CA GLU A 125 2.91 -10.27 -7.28
C GLU A 125 2.29 -11.53 -7.87
N VAL A 126 1.30 -11.37 -8.75
CA VAL A 126 0.53 -12.46 -9.37
C VAL A 126 1.14 -12.84 -10.71
N SER A 127 1.55 -11.86 -11.50
CA SER A 127 2.36 -12.10 -12.69
C SER A 127 3.50 -11.09 -12.75
N GLY A 128 4.72 -11.61 -12.65
CA GLY A 128 5.91 -10.80 -12.69
C GLY A 128 6.25 -10.37 -14.10
N VAL A 129 6.26 -9.07 -14.35
CA VAL A 129 6.95 -8.51 -15.53
C VAL A 129 8.45 -8.56 -15.22
N GLY A 130 9.08 -9.69 -15.54
CA GLY A 130 10.52 -9.87 -15.31
C GLY A 130 11.03 -11.28 -15.04
N GLY A 131 10.24 -12.33 -15.29
CA GLY A 131 10.75 -13.71 -15.20
C GLY A 131 10.97 -14.23 -13.77
N ARG A 132 10.60 -13.46 -12.74
CA ARG A 132 10.27 -14.05 -11.43
C ARG A 132 8.89 -14.68 -11.54
N MET A 133 8.82 -15.78 -12.29
CA MET A 133 7.80 -16.77 -12.00
C MET A 133 8.04 -17.16 -10.55
N THR A 134 7.15 -16.77 -9.65
CA THR A 134 6.94 -17.58 -8.45
C THR A 134 6.85 -19.01 -8.96
N GLU A 135 7.80 -19.86 -8.55
CA GLU A 135 7.72 -21.29 -8.79
C GLU A 135 6.27 -21.67 -8.51
N SER A 136 5.58 -22.08 -9.57
CA SER A 136 4.24 -22.59 -9.40
C SER A 136 4.45 -23.85 -8.59
N ASP A 137 4.12 -23.83 -7.31
CA ASP A 137 4.22 -24.99 -6.45
C ASP A 137 3.22 -26.03 -6.97
N PHE A 138 3.66 -26.84 -7.93
CA PHE A 138 2.85 -27.90 -8.50
C PHE A 138 2.70 -29.00 -7.45
N THR A 139 1.48 -29.48 -7.28
CA THR A 139 1.24 -30.64 -6.42
C THR A 139 1.80 -31.91 -7.07
N GLN A 140 2.16 -32.91 -6.26
CA GLN A 140 2.67 -34.19 -6.76
C GLN A 140 1.70 -34.89 -7.73
N GLU A 141 0.39 -34.69 -7.51
CA GLU A 141 -0.65 -35.19 -8.42
C GLU A 141 -0.62 -34.51 -9.79
N GLU A 142 -0.40 -33.20 -9.82
CA GLU A 142 -0.24 -32.43 -11.07
C GLU A 142 1.03 -32.85 -11.80
N GLU A 143 2.16 -33.00 -11.11
CA GLU A 143 3.39 -33.48 -11.72
C GLU A 143 3.24 -34.87 -12.35
N SER A 144 2.54 -35.78 -11.67
CA SER A 144 2.24 -37.11 -12.20
C SER A 144 1.38 -37.05 -13.47
N LYS A 145 0.38 -36.16 -13.49
CA LYS A 145 -0.44 -35.90 -14.69
C LYS A 145 0.37 -35.29 -15.82
N PHE A 146 1.26 -34.34 -15.54
CA PHE A 146 2.14 -33.77 -16.56
C PHE A 146 3.05 -34.83 -17.17
N ARG A 147 3.64 -35.71 -16.35
CA ARG A 147 4.47 -36.83 -16.83
C ARG A 147 3.67 -37.82 -17.66
N SER A 148 2.45 -38.18 -17.24
CA SER A 148 1.62 -39.12 -17.99
C SER A 148 1.14 -38.54 -19.32
N MET A 149 0.79 -37.24 -19.36
CA MET A 149 0.45 -36.54 -20.60
C MET A 149 1.65 -36.44 -21.54
N ALA A 150 2.83 -36.10 -21.02
CA ALA A 150 4.07 -36.02 -21.81
C ALA A 150 4.51 -37.37 -22.39
N ALA A 151 4.20 -38.48 -21.71
CA ALA A 151 4.47 -39.83 -22.20
C ALA A 151 3.50 -40.31 -23.29
N SER A 152 2.40 -39.58 -23.54
CA SER A 152 1.43 -39.99 -24.56
C SER A 152 1.95 -39.70 -25.98
N PRO A 153 1.83 -40.65 -26.94
CA PRO A 153 2.36 -40.48 -28.29
C PRO A 153 1.66 -39.36 -29.07
N ASP A 154 0.38 -39.10 -28.76
CA ASP A 154 -0.44 -38.07 -29.42
C ASP A 154 -0.40 -36.71 -28.69
N PHE A 155 0.50 -36.51 -27.74
CA PHE A 155 0.56 -35.30 -26.91
C PHE A 155 0.59 -34.02 -27.76
N VAL A 156 1.43 -33.99 -28.80
CA VAL A 156 1.62 -32.81 -29.66
C VAL A 156 0.34 -32.45 -30.42
N GLU A 157 -0.35 -33.44 -30.98
CA GLU A 157 -1.60 -33.21 -31.71
C GLU A 157 -2.74 -32.80 -30.77
N LYS A 158 -2.84 -33.43 -29.59
CA LYS A 158 -3.81 -33.00 -28.56
C LYS A 158 -3.55 -31.57 -28.10
N LEU A 159 -2.28 -31.21 -27.87
CA LEU A 159 -1.90 -29.86 -27.49
C LEU A 159 -2.27 -28.87 -28.57
N ARG A 160 -1.91 -29.16 -29.83
CA ARG A 160 -2.24 -28.32 -31.00
C ARG A 160 -3.75 -28.10 -31.14
N GLY A 161 -4.54 -29.17 -31.05
CA GLY A 161 -6.01 -29.09 -31.12
C GLY A 161 -6.64 -28.38 -29.93
N SER A 162 -5.97 -28.35 -28.78
CA SER A 162 -6.48 -27.71 -27.56
C SER A 162 -6.29 -26.19 -27.50
N ILE A 163 -5.34 -25.62 -28.25
CA ILE A 163 -5.04 -24.18 -28.23
C ILE A 163 -6.22 -23.37 -28.78
N ALA A 164 -6.83 -23.83 -29.87
CA ALA A 164 -7.98 -23.17 -30.49
C ALA A 164 -8.90 -24.22 -31.13
N PRO A 165 -9.71 -24.94 -30.34
CA PRO A 165 -10.54 -26.05 -30.84
C PRO A 165 -11.66 -25.61 -31.79
N SER A 166 -11.92 -24.31 -31.87
CA SER A 166 -12.89 -23.69 -32.77
C SER A 166 -12.33 -23.32 -34.14
N ILE A 167 -11.01 -23.47 -34.36
CA ILE A 167 -10.36 -23.24 -35.66
C ILE A 167 -10.07 -24.60 -36.28
N PHE A 168 -10.73 -24.89 -37.42
CA PHE A 168 -10.60 -26.14 -38.19
C PHE A 168 -9.47 -26.07 -39.23
#